data_AF-A0A1E3P614-F1
#
_entry.id   AF-A0A1E3P614-F1
#
_cell.length_a   1.000
_cell.length_b   1.000
_cell.length_c   1.000
_cell.angle_alpha   90.00
_cell.angle_beta   90.00
_cell.angle_gamma   90.00
#
_symmetry.space_group_name_H-M   'P 1'
#
loop_
_entity.id
_entity.type
_entity.pdbx_description
1 polymer ?
#
loop_
_entity_poly.entity_id
_entity_poly.type
_entity_poly.pdbx_seq_one_letter_code
_entity_poly.pdbx_strand_id
1 'polypeptide(L)'
;MSSRSLDERLQKLQQLKKRKNEAEKKNREELFKEHKKQSIGEGKLRAMELKQEKAMEELEELESKEKGEDWDRKKGWDYSIEDNEKWDKKQELKNQNQKNGGFINYAQLAEQSYKKEINNLDVNKEEYINQKKKLQQKRIRSGEEGENEEDVESEEIDYNNKPSKAAIERLVSQLKGSDSRKLRRRKDYKDTDTYINDKNMQFNEKLNRHYDKYKK
;
A
#
# COMPACT_ATOMS: atom_id res chain seq x y z
N MET A 1 32.73 -45.17 27.53
CA MET A 1 32.59 -43.73 27.24
C MET A 1 34.00 -43.16 27.03
N SER A 2 34.51 -43.20 25.80
CA SER A 2 35.88 -42.75 25.51
C SER A 2 36.00 -41.24 25.78
N SER A 3 36.85 -40.86 26.72
CA SER A 3 37.13 -39.46 27.04
C SER A 3 37.91 -38.83 25.90
N ARG A 4 37.28 -37.89 25.16
CA ARG A 4 37.96 -37.08 24.14
C ARG A 4 39.29 -36.54 24.65
N SER A 5 40.32 -36.63 23.83
CA SER A 5 41.68 -36.14 24.13
C SER A 5 41.64 -34.66 24.51
N LEU A 6 42.58 -34.23 25.35
CA LEU A 6 42.68 -32.85 25.81
C LEU A 6 42.82 -31.88 24.63
N ASP A 7 43.55 -32.29 23.59
CA ASP A 7 43.70 -31.53 22.34
C ASP A 7 42.40 -31.41 21.54
N GLU A 8 41.61 -32.47 21.45
CA GLU A 8 40.29 -32.43 20.78
C GLU A 8 39.32 -31.50 21.51
N ARG A 9 39.39 -31.45 22.84
CA ARG A 9 38.61 -30.50 23.66
C ARG A 9 39.07 -29.06 23.42
N LEU A 10 40.37 -28.83 23.29
CA LEU A 10 40.98 -27.53 23.01
C LEU A 10 40.58 -27.02 21.61
N GLN A 11 40.68 -27.87 20.59
CA GLN A 11 40.25 -27.57 19.22
C GLN A 11 38.74 -27.25 19.16
N LYS A 12 37.92 -28.06 19.84
CA LYS A 12 36.48 -27.80 19.91
C LYS A 12 36.16 -26.47 20.61
N LEU A 13 36.90 -26.13 21.67
CA LEU A 13 36.75 -24.85 22.37
C LEU A 13 37.16 -23.67 21.47
N GLN A 14 38.23 -23.80 20.69
CA GLN A 14 38.63 -22.79 19.71
C GLN A 14 37.58 -22.59 18.62
N GLN A 15 37.00 -23.68 18.09
CA GLN A 15 35.90 -23.62 17.13
C GLN A 15 34.66 -22.91 17.71
N LEU A 16 34.30 -23.22 18.97
CA LEU A 16 33.19 -22.56 19.65
C LEU A 16 33.45 -21.07 19.86
N LYS A 17 34.67 -20.67 20.21
CA LYS A 17 35.06 -19.26 20.32
C LYS A 17 34.96 -18.53 18.96
N LYS A 18 35.43 -19.14 17.87
CA LYS A 18 35.27 -18.59 16.52
C LYS A 18 33.80 -18.41 16.16
N ARG A 19 32.98 -19.44 16.38
CA ARG A 19 31.53 -19.40 16.12
C ARG A 19 30.82 -18.33 16.97
N LYS A 20 31.21 -18.18 18.24
CA LYS A 20 30.68 -17.12 19.11
C LYS A 20 31.01 -15.74 18.56
N ASN A 21 32.26 -15.50 18.17
CA ASN A 21 32.70 -14.22 17.63
C ASN A 21 32.03 -13.91 16.27
N GLU A 22 31.84 -14.91 15.41
CA GLU A 22 31.11 -14.77 14.16
C GLU A 22 29.63 -14.45 14.40
N ALA A 23 28.98 -15.11 15.36
CA ALA A 23 27.60 -14.82 15.73
C ALA A 23 27.45 -13.41 16.30
N GLU A 24 28.37 -12.98 17.17
CA GLU A 24 28.37 -11.62 17.73
C GLU A 24 28.55 -10.55 16.65
N LYS A 25 29.43 -10.78 15.67
CA LYS A 25 29.58 -9.91 14.51
C LYS A 25 28.31 -9.85 13.66
N LYS A 26 27.71 -11.00 13.32
CA LYS A 26 26.47 -11.06 12.52
C LYS A 26 25.32 -10.37 13.22
N ASN A 27 25.12 -10.63 14.52
CA ASN A 27 24.09 -9.97 15.32
C ASN A 27 24.27 -8.46 15.34
N ARG A 28 25.51 -7.98 15.50
CA ARG A 28 25.83 -6.55 15.45
C ARG A 28 25.49 -5.96 14.08
N GLU A 29 25.87 -6.63 12.98
CA GLU A 29 25.56 -6.19 11.62
C GLU A 29 24.04 -6.16 11.35
N GLU A 30 23.30 -7.17 11.80
CA GLU A 30 21.84 -7.23 11.69
C GLU A 30 21.17 -6.09 12.47
N LEU A 31 21.61 -5.81 13.71
CA LEU A 31 21.15 -4.68 14.50
C LEU A 31 21.34 -3.34 13.77
N PHE A 32 22.51 -3.14 13.15
CA PHE A 32 22.76 -1.94 12.35
C PHE A 32 21.89 -1.88 11.09
N LYS A 33 21.66 -3.01 10.41
CA LYS A 33 20.78 -3.08 9.23
C LYS A 33 19.34 -2.76 9.59
N GLU A 34 18.82 -3.33 10.68
CA GLU A 34 17.47 -3.05 11.15
C GLU A 34 17.32 -1.59 11.57
N HIS A 35 18.26 -1.06 12.36
CA HIS A 35 18.25 0.35 12.75
C HIS A 35 18.30 1.28 11.52
N LYS A 36 19.10 0.94 10.50
CA LYS A 36 19.15 1.68 9.23
C LYS A 36 17.82 1.59 8.47
N LYS A 37 17.20 0.41 8.39
CA LYS A 37 15.88 0.22 7.76
C LYS A 37 14.80 1.05 8.47
N GLN A 38 14.78 1.01 9.81
CA GLN A 38 13.86 1.81 10.64
C GLN A 38 14.10 3.31 10.45
N SER A 39 15.36 3.75 10.43
CA SER A 39 15.73 5.17 10.26
C SER A 39 15.37 5.73 8.88
N ILE A 40 15.52 4.94 7.81
CA ILE A 40 15.17 5.35 6.44
C ILE A 40 13.64 5.38 6.25
N GLY A 41 12.92 4.45 6.89
CA GLY A 41 11.49 4.26 6.73
C GLY A 41 11.14 3.45 5.46
N GLU A 42 10.05 2.69 5.51
CA GLU A 42 9.68 1.71 4.48
C GLU A 42 9.52 2.31 3.07
N GLY A 43 8.92 3.50 2.98
CA GLY A 43 8.69 4.15 1.68
C GLY A 43 9.97 4.55 0.96
N LYS A 44 10.96 5.06 1.70
CA LYS A 44 12.28 5.41 1.13
C LYS A 44 13.10 4.16 0.84
N LEU A 45 12.96 3.11 1.65
CA LEU A 45 13.59 1.81 1.41
C LEU A 45 13.16 1.23 0.07
N ARG A 46 11.84 1.12 -0.17
CA ARG A 46 11.30 0.64 -1.46
C ARG A 46 11.78 1.48 -2.64
N ALA A 47 11.85 2.80 -2.48
CA ALA A 47 12.35 3.67 -3.54
C ALA A 47 13.85 3.43 -3.86
N MET A 48 14.66 3.07 -2.86
CA MET A 48 16.07 2.72 -3.06
C MET A 48 16.22 1.33 -3.67
N GLU A 49 15.43 0.36 -3.23
CA GLU A 49 15.38 -1.00 -3.79
C GLU A 49 15.00 -0.95 -5.28
N LEU A 50 13.95 -0.21 -5.64
CA LEU A 50 13.55 0.00 -7.04
C LEU A 50 14.65 0.66 -7.89
N LYS A 51 15.48 1.53 -7.31
CA LYS A 51 16.63 2.12 -8.02
C LYS A 51 17.75 1.10 -8.22
N GLN A 52 17.99 0.25 -7.24
CA GLN A 52 18.98 -0.81 -7.34
C GLN A 52 18.58 -1.85 -8.39
N GLU A 53 17.30 -2.26 -8.39
CA GLU A 53 16.75 -3.18 -9.37
C GLU A 53 16.89 -2.64 -10.79
N LYS A 54 16.53 -1.37 -11.02
CA LYS A 54 16.72 -0.71 -12.32
C LYS A 54 18.19 -0.65 -12.75
N ALA A 55 19.09 -0.32 -11.82
CA ALA A 55 20.52 -0.28 -12.11
C ALA A 55 21.09 -1.68 -12.45
N MET A 56 20.59 -2.73 -11.78
CA MET A 56 20.94 -4.11 -12.09
C MET A 56 20.42 -4.52 -13.46
N GLU A 57 19.19 -4.13 -13.81
CA GLU A 57 18.59 -4.40 -15.12
C GLU A 57 19.34 -3.69 -16.25
N GLU A 58 19.72 -2.42 -16.07
CA GLU A 58 20.56 -1.68 -17.03
C GLU A 58 21.95 -2.33 -17.20
N LEU A 59 22.55 -2.81 -16.11
CA LEU A 59 23.83 -3.52 -16.16
C LEU A 59 23.70 -4.85 -16.92
N GLU A 60 22.63 -5.60 -16.68
CA GLU A 60 22.34 -6.84 -17.42
C GLU A 60 22.06 -6.57 -18.91
N GLU A 61 21.38 -5.48 -19.25
CA GLU A 61 21.17 -5.05 -20.63
C GLU A 61 22.51 -4.78 -21.34
N LEU A 62 23.43 -4.07 -20.69
CA LEU A 62 24.77 -3.82 -21.21
C LEU A 62 25.55 -5.13 -21.40
N GLU A 63 25.55 -6.03 -20.41
CA GLU A 63 26.24 -7.32 -20.50
C GLU A 63 25.69 -8.22 -21.62
N SER A 64 24.36 -8.27 -21.81
CA SER A 64 23.75 -9.04 -22.90
C SER A 64 24.07 -8.43 -24.26
N LYS A 65 24.11 -7.10 -24.39
CA LYS A 65 24.54 -6.42 -25.62
C LYS A 65 26.02 -6.68 -25.94
N GLU A 66 26.90 -6.65 -24.93
CA GLU A 66 28.32 -6.98 -25.10
C GLU A 66 28.55 -8.43 -25.54
N LYS A 67 27.71 -9.36 -25.07
CA LYS A 67 27.72 -10.77 -25.49
C LYS A 67 27.10 -11.00 -26.88
N GLY A 68 26.41 -9.99 -27.44
CA GLY A 68 25.70 -10.10 -28.72
C GLY A 68 24.35 -10.81 -28.62
N GLU A 69 23.78 -10.93 -27.42
CA GLU A 69 22.46 -11.51 -27.18
C GLU A 69 21.34 -10.45 -27.36
N ASP A 70 20.17 -10.89 -27.81
CA ASP A 70 18.96 -10.06 -27.92
C ASP A 70 18.27 -9.95 -26.54
N TRP A 71 18.42 -8.80 -25.89
CA TRP A 71 17.91 -8.56 -24.52
C TRP A 71 16.39 -8.66 -24.42
N ASP A 72 15.66 -8.14 -25.41
CA ASP A 72 14.19 -8.18 -25.43
C ASP A 72 13.68 -9.62 -25.47
N ARG A 73 14.38 -10.49 -26.21
CA ARG A 73 14.08 -11.93 -26.26
C ARG A 73 14.35 -12.60 -24.92
N LYS A 74 15.50 -12.31 -24.28
CA LYS A 74 15.86 -12.86 -22.97
C LYS A 74 14.81 -12.49 -21.91
N LYS A 75 14.42 -11.22 -21.84
CA LYS A 75 13.34 -10.77 -20.95
C LYS A 75 12.00 -11.41 -21.27
N GLY A 76 11.68 -11.58 -22.55
CA GLY A 76 10.46 -12.27 -22.98
C GLY A 76 10.35 -13.71 -22.46
N TRP A 77 11.47 -14.39 -22.23
CA TRP A 77 11.49 -15.75 -21.67
C TRP A 77 11.26 -15.78 -20.16
N ASP A 78 11.65 -14.72 -19.46
CA ASP A 78 11.50 -14.62 -18.00
C ASP A 78 10.05 -14.27 -17.58
N TYR A 79 9.20 -13.83 -18.51
CA TYR A 79 7.79 -13.53 -18.21
C TYR A 79 7.00 -14.80 -17.89
N SER A 80 6.61 -14.93 -16.62
CA SER A 80 5.69 -15.97 -16.19
C SER A 80 4.24 -15.66 -16.59
N ILE A 81 3.42 -16.71 -16.70
CA ILE A 81 1.97 -16.60 -16.91
C ILE A 81 1.33 -15.72 -15.83
N GLU A 82 1.77 -15.86 -14.58
CA GLU A 82 1.28 -15.05 -13.45
C GLU A 82 1.54 -13.56 -13.63
N ASP A 83 2.67 -13.19 -14.24
CA ASP A 83 3.04 -11.80 -14.45
C ASP A 83 2.26 -11.17 -15.60
N ASN A 84 1.99 -11.96 -16.65
CA ASN A 84 1.05 -11.58 -17.70
C ASN A 84 -0.36 -11.36 -17.14
N GLU A 85 -0.88 -12.26 -16.29
CA GLU A 85 -2.19 -12.07 -15.67
C GLU A 85 -2.25 -10.81 -14.79
N LYS A 86 -1.19 -10.52 -14.02
CA LYS A 86 -1.11 -9.27 -13.23
C LYS A 86 -1.11 -8.05 -14.15
N TRP A 87 -0.39 -8.12 -15.27
CA TRP A 87 -0.35 -7.06 -16.26
C TRP A 87 -1.72 -6.82 -16.89
N ASP A 88 -2.42 -7.88 -17.29
CA ASP A 88 -3.76 -7.79 -17.87
C ASP A 88 -4.75 -7.21 -16.87
N LYS A 89 -4.74 -7.67 -15.61
CA LYS A 89 -5.54 -7.09 -14.52
C LYS A 89 -5.27 -5.60 -14.33
N LYS A 90 -3.99 -5.18 -14.43
CA LYS A 90 -3.59 -3.77 -14.33
C LYS A 90 -4.10 -2.94 -15.52
N GLN A 91 -4.00 -3.47 -16.75
CA GLN A 91 -4.51 -2.79 -17.93
C GLN A 91 -6.04 -2.70 -17.91
N GLU A 92 -6.71 -3.75 -17.47
CA GLU A 92 -8.16 -3.76 -17.31
C GLU A 92 -8.61 -2.69 -16.31
N LEU A 93 -7.99 -2.63 -15.13
CA LEU A 93 -8.28 -1.62 -14.12
C LEU A 93 -8.04 -0.20 -14.66
N LYS A 94 -6.98 0.01 -15.43
CA LYS A 94 -6.69 1.30 -16.09
C LYS A 94 -7.79 1.66 -17.09
N ASN A 95 -8.20 0.71 -17.93
CA ASN A 95 -9.28 0.91 -18.90
C ASN A 95 -10.62 1.20 -18.21
N GLN A 96 -10.94 0.47 -17.14
CA GLN A 96 -12.14 0.73 -16.33
C GLN A 96 -12.08 2.14 -15.71
N ASN A 97 -10.94 2.55 -15.17
CA ASN A 97 -10.77 3.90 -14.62
C ASN A 97 -10.91 4.99 -15.69
N GLN A 98 -10.44 4.75 -16.91
CA GLN A 98 -10.63 5.66 -18.04
C GLN A 98 -12.10 5.75 -18.46
N LYS A 99 -12.80 4.61 -18.57
CA LYS A 99 -14.24 4.55 -18.88
C LYS A 99 -15.09 5.22 -17.81
N ASN A 100 -14.70 5.04 -16.55
CA ASN A 100 -15.30 5.69 -15.39
C ASN A 100 -14.85 7.15 -15.21
N GLY A 101 -14.03 7.67 -16.13
CA GLY A 101 -13.56 9.04 -16.12
C GLY A 101 -14.67 10.02 -16.49
N GLY A 102 -14.73 11.11 -15.73
CA GLY A 102 -15.71 12.18 -15.95
C GLY A 102 -16.96 12.04 -15.08
N PHE A 103 -17.86 13.01 -15.22
CA PHE A 103 -19.14 13.02 -14.53
C PHE A 103 -20.23 12.54 -15.49
N ILE A 104 -20.95 11.49 -15.11
CA ILE A 104 -22.10 10.97 -15.85
C ILE A 104 -23.38 11.30 -15.08
N ASN A 105 -23.49 10.80 -13.84
CA ASN A 105 -24.62 11.07 -12.95
C ASN A 105 -24.15 11.17 -11.48
N TYR A 106 -25.01 11.69 -10.61
CA TYR A 106 -24.68 11.84 -9.18
C TYR A 106 -24.61 10.50 -8.44
N ALA A 107 -25.41 9.50 -8.84
CA ALA A 107 -25.43 8.18 -8.19
C ALA A 107 -24.12 7.40 -8.39
N GLN A 108 -23.62 7.32 -9.63
CA GLN A 108 -22.34 6.70 -9.98
C GLN A 108 -21.17 7.46 -9.35
N LEU A 109 -21.23 8.80 -9.30
CA LEU A 109 -20.21 9.58 -8.61
C LEU A 109 -20.17 9.23 -7.11
N ALA A 110 -21.34 9.12 -6.47
CA ALA A 110 -21.45 8.71 -5.08
C ALA A 110 -20.90 7.29 -4.88
N GLU A 111 -21.29 6.34 -5.72
CA GLU A 111 -20.79 4.96 -5.69
C GLU A 111 -19.26 4.88 -5.84
N GLN A 112 -18.69 5.61 -6.80
CA GLN A 112 -17.24 5.65 -7.00
C GLN A 112 -16.51 6.27 -5.79
N SER A 113 -17.06 7.35 -5.22
CA SER A 113 -16.49 7.97 -4.02
C SER A 113 -16.54 7.02 -2.82
N TYR A 114 -17.64 6.30 -2.64
CA TYR A 114 -17.83 5.30 -1.61
C TYR A 114 -16.85 4.14 -1.74
N LYS A 115 -16.75 3.51 -2.92
CA LYS A 115 -15.77 2.44 -3.18
C LYS A 115 -14.34 2.89 -2.91
N LYS A 116 -14.01 4.12 -3.30
CA LYS A 116 -12.69 4.69 -3.01
C LYS A 116 -12.45 4.91 -1.52
N GLU A 117 -13.46 5.34 -0.78
CA GLU A 117 -13.35 5.52 0.68
C GLU A 117 -13.21 4.18 1.41
N ILE A 118 -13.98 3.15 1.01
CA ILE A 118 -13.82 1.78 1.52
C ILE A 118 -12.42 1.25 1.24
N ASN A 119 -11.92 1.40 0.02
CA ASN A 119 -10.58 0.90 -0.34
C ASN A 119 -9.45 1.60 0.43
N ASN A 120 -9.68 2.82 0.90
CA ASN A 120 -8.72 3.56 1.73
C ASN A 120 -8.93 3.34 3.24
N LEU A 121 -9.97 2.60 3.64
CA LEU A 121 -10.27 2.33 5.03
C LEU A 121 -9.30 1.26 5.54
N ASP A 122 -8.51 1.61 6.55
CA ASP A 122 -7.66 0.66 7.25
C ASP A 122 -8.43 0.03 8.41
N VAL A 123 -8.59 -1.30 8.38
CA VAL A 123 -9.40 -2.05 9.35
C VAL A 123 -8.48 -2.80 10.31
N ASN A 124 -8.55 -2.44 11.59
CA ASN A 124 -7.82 -3.14 12.63
C ASN A 124 -8.48 -4.49 12.96
N LYS A 125 -7.95 -5.56 12.36
CA LYS A 125 -8.46 -6.94 12.52
C LYS A 125 -8.38 -7.44 13.96
N GLU A 126 -7.37 -7.04 14.73
CA GLU A 126 -7.18 -7.50 16.11
C GLU A 126 -8.24 -6.91 17.04
N GLU A 127 -8.51 -5.61 16.88
CA GLU A 127 -9.55 -4.92 17.65
C GLU A 127 -10.93 -5.53 17.35
N TYR A 128 -11.20 -5.86 16.09
CA TYR A 128 -12.41 -6.56 15.67
C TYR A 128 -12.54 -7.95 16.34
N ILE A 129 -11.49 -8.78 16.30
CA ILE A 129 -11.50 -10.11 16.95
C ILE A 129 -11.74 -9.98 18.46
N ASN A 130 -11.12 -9.00 19.11
CA ASN A 130 -11.30 -8.75 20.54
C ASN A 130 -12.73 -8.31 20.87
N GLN A 131 -13.34 -7.48 20.02
CA GLN A 131 -14.75 -7.10 20.16
C GLN A 131 -15.68 -8.29 19.94
N LYS A 132 -15.45 -9.12 18.91
CA LYS A 132 -16.20 -10.36 18.66
C LYS A 132 -16.16 -11.31 19.86
N LYS A 133 -14.97 -11.54 20.43
CA LYS A 133 -14.78 -12.37 21.64
C LYS A 133 -15.52 -11.81 22.86
N LYS A 134 -15.51 -10.49 23.07
CA LYS A 134 -16.25 -9.86 24.18
C LYS A 134 -17.75 -10.04 24.03
N LEU A 135 -18.29 -9.92 22.81
CA LEU A 135 -19.70 -10.18 22.53
C LEU A 135 -20.07 -11.64 22.77
N GLN A 136 -19.24 -12.58 22.30
CA GLN A 136 -19.38 -14.01 22.61
C GLN A 136 -19.40 -14.27 24.12
N GLN A 137 -18.44 -13.71 24.86
CA GLN A 137 -18.38 -13.89 26.32
C GLN A 137 -19.60 -13.28 27.03
N LYS A 138 -20.13 -12.14 26.56
CA LYS A 138 -21.36 -11.55 27.10
C LYS A 138 -22.56 -12.46 26.87
N ARG A 139 -22.70 -13.06 25.67
CA ARG A 139 -23.76 -14.02 25.34
C ARG A 139 -23.70 -15.28 26.22
N ILE A 140 -22.51 -15.86 26.36
CA ILE A 140 -22.29 -17.01 27.25
C ILE A 140 -22.71 -16.67 28.69
N ARG A 141 -22.41 -15.45 29.15
CA ARG A 141 -22.80 -15.00 30.49
C ARG A 141 -24.30 -14.71 30.63
N SER A 142 -24.98 -14.28 29.57
CA SER A 142 -26.44 -14.05 29.58
C SER A 142 -27.25 -15.34 29.43
N GLY A 143 -26.61 -16.49 29.17
CA GLY A 143 -27.26 -17.79 29.06
C GLY A 143 -28.00 -18.02 27.73
N GLU A 144 -27.73 -17.19 26.72
CA GLU A 144 -28.20 -17.41 25.35
C GLU A 144 -27.25 -18.40 24.66
N GLU A 145 -27.49 -19.69 24.87
CA GLU A 145 -26.79 -20.78 24.18
C GLU A 145 -27.35 -20.92 22.75
N GLY A 146 -26.72 -20.22 21.80
CA GLY A 146 -26.93 -20.47 20.37
C GLY A 146 -25.88 -21.48 19.85
N GLU A 147 -26.35 -22.55 19.22
CA GLU A 147 -25.58 -23.74 18.80
C GLU A 147 -24.51 -23.50 17.70
N ASN A 148 -24.27 -22.27 17.24
CA ASN A 148 -23.32 -21.97 16.16
C ASN A 148 -22.27 -20.93 16.61
N GLU A 149 -21.03 -21.36 16.85
CA GLU A 149 -19.91 -20.51 17.28
C GLU A 149 -19.42 -19.52 16.19
N GLU A 150 -19.76 -19.75 14.93
CA GLU A 150 -19.24 -18.99 13.78
C GLU A 150 -20.05 -17.71 13.48
N ASP A 151 -21.38 -17.77 13.60
CA ASP A 151 -22.33 -16.70 13.26
C ASP A 151 -22.78 -15.92 14.51
N VAL A 152 -21.84 -15.17 15.07
CA VAL A 152 -22.13 -14.15 16.09
C VAL A 152 -22.55 -12.87 15.39
N GLU A 153 -23.61 -12.93 14.59
CA GLU A 153 -24.28 -11.75 14.08
C GLU A 153 -25.32 -11.35 15.13
N SER A 154 -25.03 -10.30 15.89
CA SER A 154 -26.03 -9.70 16.77
C SER A 154 -27.04 -8.98 15.88
N GLU A 155 -28.19 -9.60 15.60
CA GLU A 155 -29.32 -8.93 14.93
C GLU A 155 -29.83 -7.73 15.75
N GLU A 156 -29.53 -7.70 17.05
CA GLU A 156 -29.88 -6.59 17.93
C GLU A 156 -28.87 -5.44 17.81
N ILE A 157 -29.33 -4.33 17.23
CA ILE A 157 -28.56 -3.09 17.11
C ILE A 157 -28.34 -2.51 18.51
N ASP A 158 -27.09 -2.49 18.99
CA ASP A 158 -26.73 -1.83 20.24
C ASP A 158 -26.75 -0.29 20.08
N TYR A 159 -27.89 0.32 20.39
CA TYR A 159 -28.06 1.78 20.39
C TYR A 159 -27.22 2.50 21.45
N ASN A 160 -26.61 1.77 22.40
CA ASN A 160 -25.75 2.34 23.45
C ASN A 160 -24.25 2.22 23.14
N ASN A 161 -23.88 1.80 21.93
CA ASN A 161 -22.47 1.69 21.53
C ASN A 161 -21.77 3.06 21.57
N LYS A 162 -20.76 3.20 22.43
CA LYS A 162 -19.92 4.38 22.54
C LYS A 162 -18.57 4.08 21.89
N PRO A 163 -18.32 4.54 20.64
CA PRO A 163 -17.06 4.28 19.97
C PRO A 163 -15.89 4.91 20.73
N SER A 164 -14.71 4.32 20.57
CA SER A 164 -13.49 4.85 21.19
C SER A 164 -13.16 6.24 20.62
N LYS A 165 -12.56 7.11 21.44
CA LYS A 165 -12.13 8.44 20.99
C LYS A 165 -11.19 8.35 19.78
N ALA A 166 -10.31 7.36 19.76
CA ALA A 166 -9.41 7.11 18.63
C ALA A 166 -10.16 6.79 17.34
N ALA A 167 -11.26 6.02 17.40
CA ALA A 167 -12.10 5.75 16.22
C ALA A 167 -12.77 7.02 15.70
N ILE A 168 -13.26 7.89 16.59
CA ILE A 168 -13.83 9.19 16.23
C ILE A 168 -12.77 10.09 15.58
N GLU A 169 -11.58 10.18 16.16
CA GLU A 169 -10.47 10.98 15.62
C GLU A 169 -10.05 10.50 14.22
N ARG A 170 -9.99 9.18 13.99
CA ARG A 170 -9.74 8.60 12.66
C ARG A 170 -10.79 9.02 11.65
N LEU A 171 -12.08 8.94 12.01
CA LEU A 171 -13.18 9.37 11.15
C LEU A 171 -13.09 10.86 10.80
N VAL A 172 -12.86 11.72 11.79
CA VAL A 172 -12.71 13.17 11.58
C VAL A 172 -11.50 13.48 10.70
N SER A 173 -10.38 12.78 10.90
CA SER A 173 -9.19 12.93 10.06
C SER A 173 -9.47 12.54 8.61
N GLN A 174 -10.18 11.42 8.39
CA GLN A 174 -10.58 10.97 7.06
C GLN A 174 -11.50 11.98 6.36
N LEU A 175 -12.46 12.56 7.09
CA LEU A 175 -13.36 13.60 6.56
C LEU A 175 -12.59 14.87 6.15
N LYS A 176 -11.70 15.37 7.03
CA LYS A 176 -10.83 16.51 6.70
C LYS A 176 -9.89 16.21 5.52
N GLY A 177 -9.42 14.96 5.42
CA GLY A 177 -8.61 14.47 4.30
C GLY A 177 -9.38 14.39 2.98
N SER A 178 -10.67 14.05 3.00
CA SER A 178 -11.49 14.05 1.78
C SER A 178 -11.80 15.48 1.33
N ASP A 179 -12.11 16.40 2.25
CA ASP A 179 -12.41 17.80 1.95
C ASP A 179 -11.19 18.57 1.43
N SER A 180 -10.02 18.40 2.06
CA SER A 180 -8.79 19.04 1.58
C SER A 180 -8.43 18.60 0.15
N ARG A 181 -8.62 17.31 -0.19
CA ARG A 181 -8.42 16.79 -1.55
C ARG A 181 -9.37 17.44 -2.57
N LYS A 182 -10.63 17.68 -2.20
CA LYS A 182 -11.60 18.40 -3.05
C LYS A 182 -11.19 19.86 -3.25
N LEU A 183 -10.66 20.51 -2.22
CA LEU A 183 -10.25 21.91 -2.28
C LEU A 183 -9.00 22.13 -3.15
N ARG A 184 -7.99 21.26 -3.07
CA ARG A 184 -6.76 21.38 -3.88
C ARG A 184 -7.04 21.36 -5.39
N ARG A 185 -8.04 20.60 -5.83
CA ARG A 185 -8.42 20.52 -7.25
C ARG A 185 -9.00 21.83 -7.82
N ARG A 186 -9.32 22.82 -6.98
CA ARG A 186 -9.91 24.10 -7.41
C ARG A 186 -8.85 25.18 -7.72
N LYS A 187 -7.56 24.94 -7.45
CA LYS A 187 -6.57 26.03 -7.31
C LYS A 187 -5.64 26.27 -8.52
N ASP A 188 -5.66 25.42 -9.53
CA ASP A 188 -4.75 25.55 -10.68
C ASP A 188 -5.47 26.20 -11.87
N TYR A 189 -5.67 27.52 -11.81
CA TYR A 189 -6.02 28.30 -12.99
C TYR A 189 -4.74 28.46 -13.83
N LYS A 190 -4.81 28.12 -15.12
CA LYS A 190 -3.74 28.48 -16.05
C LYS A 190 -3.87 29.98 -16.30
N ASP A 191 -2.77 30.70 -16.18
CA ASP A 191 -2.75 32.13 -16.52
C ASP A 191 -3.04 32.22 -18.03
N THR A 192 -4.23 32.71 -18.35
CA THR A 192 -4.63 32.97 -19.74
C THR A 192 -4.41 34.45 -19.96
N ASP A 193 -3.57 34.86 -20.92
CA ASP A 193 -3.12 36.26 -21.04
C ASP A 193 -4.23 37.27 -21.42
N THR A 194 -5.50 36.85 -21.49
CA THR A 194 -6.65 37.66 -21.93
C THR A 194 -7.77 37.65 -20.90
N TYR A 195 -7.56 38.22 -19.72
CA TYR A 195 -8.66 38.58 -18.81
C TYR A 195 -8.41 39.92 -18.11
N ILE A 196 -9.50 40.63 -17.78
CA ILE A 196 -9.49 41.88 -17.00
C ILE A 196 -9.89 41.62 -15.53
N ASN A 197 -10.68 40.57 -15.27
CA ASN A 197 -11.10 40.14 -13.93
C ASN A 197 -11.32 38.61 -13.88
N ASP A 198 -11.46 38.06 -12.67
CA ASP A 198 -11.64 36.60 -12.46
C ASP A 198 -12.89 36.03 -13.14
N LYS A 199 -13.97 36.80 -13.20
CA LYS A 199 -15.21 36.36 -13.86
C LYS A 199 -15.02 36.28 -15.38
N ASN A 200 -14.28 37.22 -15.95
CA ASN A 200 -13.90 37.25 -17.36
C ASN A 200 -12.96 36.08 -17.68
N MET A 201 -12.00 35.78 -16.80
CA MET A 201 -11.14 34.59 -16.93
C MET A 201 -11.96 33.30 -16.96
N GLN A 202 -12.86 33.08 -15.99
CA GLN A 202 -13.72 31.89 -15.95
C GLN A 202 -14.64 31.77 -17.17
N PHE A 203 -15.09 32.92 -17.70
CA PHE A 203 -15.89 32.98 -18.91
C PHE A 203 -15.07 32.59 -20.15
N ASN A 204 -13.86 33.12 -20.31
CA ASN A 204 -12.97 32.78 -21.41
C ASN A 204 -12.53 31.32 -21.34
N GLU A 205 -12.22 30.78 -20.15
CA GLU A 205 -11.98 29.34 -19.97
C GLU A 205 -13.17 28.48 -20.34
N LYS A 206 -14.40 28.94 -20.07
CA LYS A 206 -15.62 28.26 -20.51
C LYS A 206 -15.73 28.29 -22.03
N LEU A 207 -15.48 29.44 -22.66
CA LEU A 207 -15.47 29.55 -24.12
C LEU A 207 -14.41 28.64 -24.75
N ASN A 208 -13.19 28.64 -24.23
CA ASN A 208 -12.09 27.82 -24.72
C ASN A 208 -12.46 26.33 -24.66
N ARG A 209 -13.03 25.86 -23.54
CA ARG A 209 -13.50 24.48 -23.40
C ARG A 209 -14.53 24.05 -24.46
N HIS A 210 -15.40 24.95 -24.89
CA HIS A 210 -16.47 24.64 -25.86
C HIS A 210 -16.06 24.89 -27.32
N TYR A 211 -15.33 25.98 -27.58
CA TYR A 211 -15.12 26.52 -28.92
C TYR A 211 -13.72 26.31 -29.47
N ASP A 212 -12.68 26.04 -28.66
CA ASP A 212 -11.31 25.83 -29.17
C ASP A 212 -11.24 24.64 -30.15
N LYS A 213 -12.09 23.63 -29.96
CA LYS A 213 -12.23 22.50 -30.90
C LYS A 213 -12.61 22.94 -32.31
N TYR A 214 -13.33 24.06 -32.44
CA TYR A 214 -13.88 24.56 -33.70
C TYR A 214 -13.15 25.80 -34.23
N LYS A 215 -12.26 26.42 -33.44
CA LYS A 215 -11.49 27.62 -33.79
C LYS A 215 -10.14 27.31 -34.44
N LYS A 216 -10.08 26.25 -35.24
CA LYS A 216 -8.86 25.87 -35.98
C LYS A 216 -8.90 26.38 -37.40
#